data_AF-U5CV86-F1
#
_entry.id   AF-U5CV86-F1
#
_cell.length_a   1.000
_cell.length_b   1.000
_cell.length_c   1.000
_cell.angle_alpha   90.00
_cell.angle_beta   90.00
_cell.angle_gamma   90.00
#
_symmetry.space_group_name_H-M   'P 1'
#
loop_
_entity.id
_entity.type
_entity.pdbx_description
1 polymer ?
#
loop_
_entity_poly.entity_id
_entity_poly.type
_entity_poly.pdbx_seq_one_letter_code
_entity_poly.pdbx_strand_id
1 'polypeptide(L)' 'TPILWSHGMADKTVLFEAGQAGPPFLEQAGISCEFKAYPDLGHSITAEELSSLGSWIK' A
#
# COMPACT_ATOMS: atom_id res chain seq x y z
N THR A 1 -8.85 3.12 13.72
CA THR A 1 -9.00 2.04 12.72
C THR A 1 -7.63 1.76 12.14
N PRO A 2 -7.16 0.50 12.14
CA PRO A 2 -5.88 0.16 11.50
C PRO A 2 -6.00 0.30 9.98
N ILE A 3 -4.93 0.76 9.32
CA ILE A 3 -4.88 0.93 7.86
C ILE A 3 -3.75 0.07 7.28
N LEU A 4 -4.07 -0.69 6.24
CA LEU A 4 -3.09 -1.30 5.33
C LEU A 4 -3.12 -0.51 4.03
N TRP A 5 -1.96 -0.05 3.57
CA TRP A 5 -1.78 0.70 2.33
C TRP A 5 -0.83 -0.06 1.42
N SER A 6 -1.35 -0.61 0.33
CA SER A 6 -0.56 -1.32 -0.68
C SER A 6 -0.38 -0.45 -1.92
N HIS A 7 0.81 -0.51 -2.55
CA HIS A 7 1.05 0.17 -3.83
C HIS A 7 2.08 -0.57 -4.69
N GLY A 8 1.89 -0.54 -6.01
CA GLY A 8 2.85 -1.10 -6.96
C GLY A 8 3.90 -0.09 -7.42
N MET A 9 5.19 -0.43 -7.35
CA MET A 9 6.28 0.48 -7.74
C MET A 9 6.40 0.66 -9.26
N ALA A 10 5.80 -0.23 -10.06
CA ALA A 10 5.75 -0.15 -11.51
C ALA A 10 4.42 0.45 -12.02
N ASP A 11 3.58 1.01 -11.13
CA ASP A 11 2.33 1.66 -11.51
C ASP A 11 2.61 2.96 -12.29
N LYS A 12 2.14 3.00 -13.54
CA LYS A 12 2.26 4.15 -14.45
C LYS A 12 1.00 5.01 -14.51
N THR A 13 -0.08 4.57 -13.85
CA THR A 13 -1.35 5.28 -13.75
C THR A 13 -1.37 6.13 -12.48
N VAL A 14 -1.04 5.53 -11.34
CA VAL A 14 -0.85 6.25 -10.07
C VAL A 14 0.59 6.04 -9.64
N LEU A 15 1.40 7.08 -9.84
CA LEU A 15 2.84 7.05 -9.55
C LEU A 15 3.11 6.63 -8.10
N PHE A 16 4.17 5.85 -7.91
CA PHE A 16 4.55 5.34 -6.59
C PHE A 16 4.78 6.46 -5.56
N GLU A 17 5.31 7.60 -6.00
CA GLU A 17 5.53 8.79 -5.17
C GLU A 17 4.22 9.35 -4.60
N ALA A 18 3.12 9.25 -5.36
CA ALA A 18 1.79 9.65 -4.89
C ALA A 18 1.23 8.62 -3.90
N GLY A 19 1.49 7.33 -4.12
CA GLY A 19 1.10 6.24 -3.21
C GLY A 19 1.80 6.32 -1.84
N GLN A 20 3.11 6.58 -1.82
CA GLN A 20 3.89 6.66 -0.58
C GLN A 20 3.66 7.95 0.21
N ALA A 21 2.99 8.96 -0.36
CA ALA A 21 2.72 10.21 0.32
C ALA A 21 1.65 10.09 1.41
N GLY A 22 0.75 9.11 1.32
CA GLY A 22 -0.35 8.89 2.25
C GLY A 22 0.07 8.50 3.69
N PRO A 23 0.90 7.45 3.88
CA PRO A 23 1.28 6.98 5.21
C PRO A 23 1.86 8.07 6.14
N PRO A 24 2.76 8.97 5.69
CA PRO A 24 3.22 10.08 6.52
C PRO A 24 2.10 11.01 7.03
N PHE A 25 1.08 11.29 6.22
CA PHE A 25 -0.06 12.10 6.66
C PHE A 25 -0.94 11.38 7.69
N LEU A 26 -1.09 10.06 7.54
CA LEU A 26 -1.82 9.23 8.51
C LEU A 26 -1.09 9.17 9.85
N GLU A 27 0.23 8.99 9.82
CA GLU A 27 1.07 9.02 11.03
C GLU A 27 0.99 10.37 11.75
N GLN A 28 1.04 11.48 11.02
CA GLN A 28 0.87 12.83 11.58
C GLN A 28 -0.51 13.03 12.23
N ALA A 29 -1.54 12.36 11.72
CA ALA A 29 -2.88 12.35 12.30
C ALA A 29 -3.04 11.38 13.49
N GLY A 30 -1.96 10.71 13.91
CA GLY A 30 -1.98 9.71 15.00
C GLY A 30 -2.64 8.38 14.59
N ILE A 31 -2.70 8.09 13.29
CA ILE A 31 -3.29 6.86 12.74
C ILE A 31 -2.17 5.92 12.31
N SER A 32 -2.19 4.69 12.79
CA SER A 32 -1.23 3.66 12.35
C SER A 32 -1.53 3.19 10.93
N CYS A 33 -0.50 3.14 10.10
CA CYS A 33 -0.57 2.69 8.72
C CYS A 33 0.56 1.69 8.43
N GLU A 34 0.22 0.47 8.02
CA GLU A 34 1.19 -0.48 7.47
C GLU A 34 1.27 -0.26 5.95
N PHE A 35 2.43 0.19 5.46
CA PHE A 35 2.64 0.41 4.03
C PHE A 35 3.38 -0.78 3.39
N LYS A 36 2.87 -1.27 2.25
CA LYS A 36 3.49 -2.34 1.46
C LYS A 36 3.70 -1.90 0.02
N ALA A 37 4.92 -2.03 -0.45
CA ALA A 37 5.32 -1.73 -1.81
C ALA A 37 5.69 -3.00 -2.57
N TYR A 38 5.23 -3.13 -3.81
CA TYR A 38 5.48 -4.31 -4.66
C TYR A 38 6.28 -3.89 -5.91
N PRO A 39 7.56 -4.29 -6.07
CA PRO A 39 8.46 -3.76 -7.10
C PRO A 39 7.95 -3.84 -8.54
N ASP A 40 7.44 -5.00 -8.96
CA ASP A 40 7.03 -5.25 -10.35
C ASP A 40 5.52 -5.05 -10.58
N LEU A 41 4.80 -4.59 -9.56
CA LEU A 41 3.35 -4.40 -9.63
C LEU A 41 3.01 -3.08 -10.33
N GLY A 42 2.24 -3.16 -11.41
CA GLY A 42 1.62 -2.03 -12.08
C GLY A 42 0.27 -1.62 -11.47
N HIS A 43 -0.64 -1.08 -12.29
CA HIS A 43 -1.98 -0.69 -11.86
C HIS A 43 -2.95 -1.89 -11.80
N SER A 44 -2.70 -2.82 -10.89
CA SER A 44 -3.46 -4.07 -10.72
C SER A 44 -3.25 -4.64 -9.32
N ILE A 45 -3.80 -5.84 -9.06
CA ILE A 45 -3.58 -6.59 -7.82
C ILE A 45 -2.99 -7.97 -8.14
N THR A 46 -2.02 -8.43 -7.35
CA THR A 46 -1.39 -9.77 -7.52
C THR A 46 -1.86 -10.77 -6.46
N ALA A 47 -1.59 -12.05 -6.69
CA ALA A 47 -1.82 -13.10 -5.70
C ALA A 47 -0.97 -12.90 -4.42
N GLU A 48 0.24 -12.37 -4.55
CA GLU A 48 1.11 -12.03 -3.43
C GLU A 48 0.47 -10.93 -2.56
N GLU A 49 0.01 -9.84 -3.19
CA GLU A 49 -0.68 -8.75 -2.50
C GLU A 49 -1.95 -9.25 -1.81
N LEU A 50 -2.76 -10.09 -2.47
CA LEU A 50 -3.95 -10.69 -1.87
C LEU A 50 -3.62 -11.60 -0.69
N SER A 51 -2.55 -12.39 -0.76
CA SER A 51 -2.12 -13.23 0.36
C SER A 51 -1.65 -12.39 1.55
N SER A 52 -0.96 -11.29 1.27
CA SER A 52 -0.53 -10.31 2.27
C SER A 52 -1.73 -9.64 2.95
N LEU A 53 -2.72 -9.19 2.18
CA LEU A 53 -4.00 -8.68 2.69
C LEU A 53 -4.73 -9.72 3.53
N GLY A 54 -4.84 -10.95 3.05
CA GLY A 54 -5.51 -12.05 3.74
C GLY A 54 -4.83 -12.44 5.06
N SER A 55 -3.53 -12.17 5.21
CA SER A 55 -2.80 -12.36 6.47
C SER A 55 -3.02 -11.19 7.44
N TRP A 56 -3.23 -9.98 6.93
CA TRP A 56 -3.44 -8.78 7.72
C TRP A 56 -4.85 -8.65 8.32
N ILE A 57 -5.87 -9.15 7.61
CA ILE A 57 -7.27 -9.10 8.08
C ILE A 57 -7.56 -10.11 9.20
N LYS A 58 -6.76 -11.18 9.33
CA LYS A 58 -6.95 -12.23 10.34
C LYS A 58 -6.57 -11.75 11.74
#